data_AF-A0A559RBY3-F1
#
_entry.id   AF-A0A559RBY3-F1
#
_cell.length_a   1.000
_cell.length_b   1.000
_cell.length_c   1.000
_cell.angle_alpha   90.00
_cell.angle_beta   90.00
_cell.angle_gamma   90.00
#
_symmetry.space_group_name_H-M   'P 1'
#
loop_
_entity.id
_entity.type
_entity.pdbx_description
1 polymer ?
#
loop_
_entity_poly.entity_id
_entity_poly.type
_entity_poly.pdbx_seq_one_letter_code
_entity_poly.pdbx_strand_id
1 'polypeptide(L)' 'MKTPAMFWVAITTLLLITVTIMVAMNMSFSWVFYLTVIGQVFVAIMVYKVLKDHYFTDKTFEHFYEDKPFNYRK' A
#
# COMPACT_ATOMS: atom_id res chain seq x y z
N MET A 1 2.22 1.83 11.85
CA MET A 1 0.81 1.84 11.39
C MET A 1 0.16 0.56 11.87
N LYS A 2 -1.03 0.64 12.44
CA LYS A 2 -1.65 -0.44 13.24
C LYS A 2 -2.12 -1.63 12.39
N THR A 3 -2.12 -1.49 11.07
CA THR A 3 -2.40 -2.55 10.09
C THR A 3 -1.17 -2.82 9.22
N PRO A 4 -0.76 -4.10 9.03
CA PRO A 4 0.35 -4.46 8.14
C PRO A 4 0.05 -4.06 6.69
N ALA A 5 -1.22 -3.98 6.30
CA ALA A 5 -1.68 -3.51 5.00
C ALA A 5 -1.16 -2.11 4.61
N MET A 6 -1.27 -1.12 5.52
CA MET A 6 -0.91 0.27 5.20
C MET A 6 0.58 0.46 4.92
N PHE A 7 1.43 -0.40 5.50
CA PHE A 7 2.85 -0.42 5.18
C PHE A 7 3.10 -0.76 3.71
N TRP A 8 2.39 -1.76 3.16
CA TRP A 8 2.50 -2.13 1.75
C TRP A 8 1.96 -1.02 0.84
N VAL A 9 0.85 -0.37 1.22
CA VAL A 9 0.30 0.79 0.48
C VAL A 9 1.31 1.93 0.41
N ALA A 10 1.97 2.25 1.52
CA ALA A 10 3.00 3.30 1.57
C ALA A 10 4.17 2.97 0.63
N ILE A 11 4.68 1.74 0.67
CA ILE A 11 5.77 1.29 -0.20
C ILE A 11 5.38 1.38 -1.68
N THR A 12 4.21 0.84 -2.06
CA THR A 12 3.77 0.88 -3.46
C THR A 12 3.54 2.30 -3.96
N THR A 13 3.04 3.19 -3.08
CA THR A 13 2.83 4.60 -3.40
C THR A 13 4.17 5.32 -3.61
N LEU A 14 5.14 5.10 -2.72
CA LEU A 14 6.48 5.67 -2.88
C LEU A 14 7.14 5.20 -4.18
N LEU A 15 7.03 3.91 -4.51
CA LEU A 15 7.56 3.37 -5.75
C LEU A 15 6.89 3.99 -6.99
N LEU A 16 5.56 4.20 -6.95
CA LEU A 16 4.82 4.88 -8.01
C LEU A 16 5.30 6.34 -8.19
N ILE A 17 5.50 7.06 -7.09
CA ILE A 17 6.04 8.43 -7.11
C ILE A 17 7.45 8.41 -7.73
N THR A 18 8.31 7.47 -7.34
CA THR A 18 9.65 7.32 -7.92
C THR A 18 9.57 7.11 -9.44
N VAL A 19 8.75 6.16 -9.92
CA VAL A 19 8.56 5.92 -11.36
C VAL A 19 8.06 7.19 -12.07
N THR A 20 7.14 7.92 -11.46
CA THR A 20 6.61 9.18 -12.00
C THR A 20 7.71 10.23 -12.17
N ILE A 21 8.57 10.38 -11.16
CA ILE A 21 9.73 11.30 -11.22
C ILE A 21 10.72 10.85 -12.31
N MET A 22 11.02 9.55 -12.40
CA MET A 22 11.94 9.01 -13.42
C MET A 22 11.46 9.31 -14.85
N VAL A 23 10.16 9.15 -15.09
CA VAL A 23 9.54 9.49 -16.38
C VAL A 23 9.60 11.01 -16.63
N ALA A 24 9.27 11.82 -15.62
CA ALA A 24 9.34 13.28 -15.73
C ALA A 24 10.76 13.81 -16.01
N MET A 25 11.78 13.11 -15.51
CA MET A 25 13.20 13.42 -15.76
C MET A 25 13.74 12.82 -17.06
N ASN A 26 12.89 12.18 -17.88
CA ASN A 26 13.27 11.51 -19.13
C ASN A 26 14.39 10.47 -18.94
N MET A 27 14.34 9.70 -17.85
CA MET A 27 15.28 8.61 -17.62
C MET A 27 15.06 7.46 -18.63
N SER A 28 16.09 6.62 -18.80
CA SER A 28 16.05 5.49 -19.72
C SER A 28 14.85 4.57 -19.47
N PHE A 29 14.13 4.24 -20.56
CA PHE A 29 12.95 3.40 -20.53
C PHE A 29 13.19 2.04 -19.86
N SER A 30 14.36 1.43 -20.06
CA SER A 30 14.66 0.11 -19.47
C SER A 30 14.54 0.13 -17.94
N TRP A 31 15.05 1.17 -17.28
CA TRP A 31 14.96 1.31 -15.83
C TRP A 31 13.52 1.54 -15.37
N VAL A 32 12.78 2.41 -16.07
CA VAL A 32 11.37 2.68 -15.80
C VAL A 32 10.53 1.40 -15.95
N PHE A 33 10.79 0.61 -17.00
CA PHE A 33 10.09 -0.63 -17.28
C PHE A 33 10.29 -1.66 -16.16
N TYR A 34 11.54 -1.98 -15.81
CA TYR A 34 11.80 -2.98 -14.77
C TYR A 34 11.24 -2.56 -13.41
N LEU A 35 11.38 -1.28 -13.02
CA LEU A 35 10.79 -0.77 -11.78
C LEU A 35 9.26 -0.82 -11.80
N THR A 36 8.64 -0.54 -12.93
CA THR A 36 7.18 -0.66 -13.07
C THR A 36 6.72 -2.10 -12.89
N VAL A 37 7.38 -3.07 -13.54
CA VAL A 37 7.05 -4.50 -13.40
C VAL A 37 7.23 -4.96 -11.95
N ILE A 38 8.34 -4.58 -11.29
CA ILE A 38 8.57 -4.86 -9.86
C ILE A 38 7.47 -4.21 -9.01
N GLY A 39 7.09 -2.97 -9.32
CA GLY A 39 5.99 -2.26 -8.68
C GLY A 39 4.67 -3.01 -8.75
N GLN A 40 4.32 -3.56 -9.93
CA GLN A 40 3.11 -4.35 -10.10
C GLN A 40 3.14 -5.66 -9.28
N VAL A 41 4.32 -6.30 -9.16
CA VAL A 41 4.48 -7.46 -8.26
C VAL A 41 4.22 -7.04 -6.80
N PHE A 42 4.73 -5.89 -6.36
CA PHE A 42 4.45 -5.37 -5.02
C PHE A 42 2.97 -5.04 -4.81
N VAL A 43 2.28 -4.51 -5.82
CA VAL A 43 0.82 -4.28 -5.77
C VAL A 43 0.08 -5.60 -5.60
N ALA A 44 0.44 -6.65 -6.36
CA ALA A 44 -0.18 -7.97 -6.20
C ALA A 44 0.03 -8.55 -4.79
N ILE A 45 1.25 -8.42 -4.24
CA ILE A 45 1.57 -8.84 -2.86
C ILE A 45 0.75 -8.03 -1.85
N MET A 46 0.65 -6.71 -2.04
CA MET A 46 -0.13 -5.81 -1.19
C MET A 46 -1.59 -6.24 -1.16
N VAL A 47 -2.22 -6.42 -2.33
CA VAL A 47 -3.63 -6.86 -2.45
C VAL A 47 -3.82 -8.21 -1.79
N TYR A 48 -2.96 -9.19 -2.06
CA TYR A 48 -3.03 -10.51 -1.42
C TYR A 48 -2.99 -10.40 0.11
N LYS A 49 -2.10 -9.57 0.65
CA LYS A 49 -1.99 -9.37 2.10
C LYS A 49 -3.19 -8.66 2.68
N VAL A 50 -3.72 -7.65 2.01
CA VAL A 50 -4.95 -6.94 2.43
C VAL A 50 -6.13 -7.91 2.48
N LEU A 51 -6.32 -8.71 1.43
CA LEU A 51 -7.44 -9.66 1.33
C LEU A 51 -7.36 -10.80 2.36
N LYS A 52 -6.14 -11.17 2.77
CA LYS A 52 -5.92 -12.20 3.80
C LYS A 52 -5.71 -11.64 5.21
N ASP A 53 -5.73 -10.33 5.39
CA ASP A 53 -5.60 -9.74 6.73
C ASP A 53 -6.89 -10.03 7.51
N HIS A 54 -6.75 -10.59 8.71
CA HIS A 54 -7.89 -10.85 9.59
C HIS A 54 -8.31 -9.57 10.33
N TYR A 55 -8.79 -8.60 9.56
CA TYR A 55 -9.23 -7.31 10.06
C TYR A 55 -10.71 -7.35 10.44
N PHE A 56 -10.98 -7.14 11.73
CA PHE A 56 -12.33 -7.00 12.28
C PHE A 56 -12.42 -5.68 13.01
N THR A 57 -13.43 -4.88 12.66
CA THR A 57 -13.76 -3.61 13.32
C THR A 57 -15.25 -3.58 13.61
N ASP A 58 -15.62 -3.03 14.76
CA ASP A 58 -17.00 -2.70 15.13
C ASP A 58 -17.46 -1.38 14.51
N LYS A 59 -16.54 -0.67 13.83
CA LYS A 59 -16.80 0.63 13.21
C LYS A 59 -17.52 0.47 11.87
N THR A 60 -18.61 1.20 11.69
CA THR A 60 -19.34 1.41 10.44
C THR A 60 -18.93 2.71 9.74
N PHE A 61 -19.50 2.98 8.58
CA PHE A 61 -19.31 4.22 7.81
C PHE A 61 -19.68 5.49 8.60
N GLU A 62 -20.58 5.39 9.58
CA GLU A 62 -20.99 6.52 10.45
C GLU A 62 -19.84 7.01 11.34
N HIS A 63 -18.83 6.17 11.56
CA HIS A 63 -17.60 6.52 12.27
C HIS A 63 -16.48 6.95 11.32
N PHE A 64 -16.82 7.39 10.09
CA PHE A 64 -15.88 8.00 9.15
C PHE A 64 -14.64 7.14 8.85
N TYR A 65 -14.81 5.82 8.77
CA TYR A 65 -13.73 4.85 8.54
C TYR A 65 -12.60 4.92 9.57
N GLU A 66 -12.91 5.28 10.81
CA GLU A 66 -11.96 5.14 11.92
C GLU A 66 -11.39 3.72 11.98
N ASP A 67 -10.06 3.65 12.12
CA ASP A 67 -9.36 2.39 12.30
C ASP A 67 -9.81 1.69 13.59
N LYS A 68 -9.72 0.36 13.59
CA LYS A 68 -10.04 -0.51 14.73
C LYS A 68 -9.46 0.04 16.04
N PRO A 69 -10.24 0.10 17.12
CA PRO A 69 -9.72 0.54 18.41
C PRO A 69 -8.58 -0.37 18.88
N PHE A 70 -7.54 0.24 19.45
CA PHE A 70 -6.49 -0.50 20.15
C PHE A 70 -7.14 -1.18 21.36
N ASN A 71 -7.03 -2.50 21.48
CA ASN A 71 -7.66 -3.22 22.57
C ASN A 71 -6.99 -2.83 23.90
N TYR A 72 -7.61 -1.92 24.66
CA TYR A 72 -7.16 -1.49 25.98
C TYR A 72 -7.54 -2.46 27.11
N ARG A 73 -8.04 -3.67 26.80
CA ARG A 73 -8.29 -4.69 27.83
C ARG A 73 -7.03 -5.50 28.11
N LYS A 74 -6.35 -5.17 29.20
CA LYS A 74 -6.03 -6.15 30.24
C LYS A 74 -6.91 -5.85 31.45
#